data_AF-A0A2R6LGR0-F1
#
_entry.id   AF-A0A2R6LGR0-F1
#
_cell.length_a   1.000
_cell.length_b   1.000
_cell.length_c   1.000
_cell.angle_alpha   90.00
_cell.angle_beta   90.00
_cell.angle_gamma   90.00
#
_symmetry.space_group_name_H-M   'P 1'
#
loop_
_entity.id
_entity.type
_entity.pdbx_description
1 polymer ?
#
loop_
_entity_poly.entity_id
_entity_poly.type
_entity_poly.pdbx_seq_one_letter_code
_entity_poly.pdbx_strand_id
1 'polypeptide(L)'
;MEEFGDAVDGYVDIEDQLTRYLLARAADRFQEERAEKEAISSVGDFEARRRCVRETFVDSLGGLDDQPDDPVASLAGRIERDGYTIERLTLRSRPNFHVTANCYVPDGDGPHPGVLFLCGHVDRPKAEPDNQRACIELASNGFVVLVADPIGQGERKQYFDPESGDPAFTGSGGVFSHCYAGQKCFYAGSNLARYMIHDDRCALDYLTRRSDVDDGRIGVTG
;
A
#
# COMPACT_ATOMS: atom_id res chain seq x y z
N MET A 1 39.32 39.01 4.96
CA MET A 1 37.97 39.32 4.47
C MET A 1 37.25 37.99 4.58
N GLU A 2 36.31 37.84 5.51
CA GLU A 2 35.53 36.60 5.59
C GLU A 2 34.75 36.47 4.28
N GLU A 3 35.00 35.39 3.55
CA GLU A 3 34.20 35.06 2.37
C GLU A 3 32.76 34.83 2.82
N PHE A 4 31.82 35.40 2.05
CA PHE A 4 30.41 35.09 2.22
C PHE A 4 30.23 33.58 2.10
N GLY A 5 29.49 32.95 3.03
CA GLY A 5 29.22 31.51 2.97
C GLY A 5 28.44 31.13 1.71
N ASP A 6 28.43 29.84 1.37
CA ASP A 6 27.90 29.30 0.10
C ASP A 6 26.51 29.81 -0.31
N ALA A 7 25.68 30.30 0.61
CA ALA A 7 24.34 30.81 0.34
C ALA A 7 24.25 32.32 0.02
N VAL A 8 25.35 33.07 0.06
CA VAL A 8 25.39 34.54 -0.05
C VAL A 8 26.46 35.07 -1.01
N ASP A 9 27.05 34.21 -1.84
CA ASP A 9 28.09 34.56 -2.81
C ASP A 9 27.54 35.06 -4.18
N GLY A 10 26.23 35.08 -4.35
CA GLY A 10 25.55 35.55 -5.57
C GLY A 10 25.41 34.51 -6.69
N TYR A 11 25.87 33.26 -6.47
CA TYR A 11 25.72 32.14 -7.42
C TYR A 11 24.59 31.17 -7.03
N VAL A 12 23.88 31.43 -5.93
CA VAL A 12 22.75 30.62 -5.47
C VAL A 12 21.44 31.17 -6.00
N ASP A 13 20.73 30.32 -6.73
CA ASP A 13 19.34 30.56 -7.08
C ASP A 13 18.49 30.35 -5.82
N ILE A 14 17.84 31.40 -5.33
CA ILE A 14 17.01 31.32 -4.13
C ILE A 14 15.82 30.36 -4.34
N GLU A 15 15.35 30.18 -5.59
CA GLU A 15 14.23 29.30 -5.90
C GLU A 15 14.54 27.82 -5.59
N ASP A 16 15.81 27.42 -5.65
CA ASP A 16 16.21 26.04 -5.36
C ASP A 16 16.87 25.84 -3.98
N GLN A 17 16.99 26.90 -3.18
CA GLN A 17 17.69 26.87 -1.89
C GLN A 17 17.16 25.77 -0.95
N LEU A 18 15.83 25.63 -0.82
CA LEU A 18 15.22 24.59 0.01
C LEU A 18 15.52 23.19 -0.54
N THR A 19 15.37 23.00 -1.86
CA THR A 19 15.63 21.71 -2.51
C THR A 19 17.09 21.30 -2.37
N ARG A 20 18.04 22.21 -2.64
CA ARG A 20 19.49 21.97 -2.46
C ARG A 20 19.81 21.62 -1.01
N TYR A 21 19.27 22.36 -0.05
CA TYR A 21 19.46 22.07 1.37
C TYR A 21 18.95 20.68 1.76
N LEU A 22 17.75 20.31 1.32
CA LEU A 22 17.17 18.99 1.59
C LEU A 22 17.98 17.87 0.92
N LEU A 23 18.43 18.07 -0.32
CA LEU A 23 19.25 17.10 -1.05
C LEU A 23 20.64 16.92 -0.42
N ALA A 24 21.29 18.00 0.02
CA ALA A 24 22.57 17.92 0.74
C ALA A 24 22.41 17.14 2.04
N ARG A 25 21.37 17.47 2.83
CA ARG A 25 21.07 16.76 4.07
C ARG A 25 20.73 15.29 3.83
N ALA A 26 20.05 14.97 2.72
CA ALA A 26 19.78 13.59 2.31
C ALA A 26 21.06 12.86 1.88
N ALA A 27 21.96 13.53 1.16
CA ALA A 27 23.24 12.98 0.73
C ALA A 27 24.11 12.56 1.94
N ASP A 28 24.17 13.39 2.98
CA ASP A 28 24.87 13.07 4.22
C ASP A 28 24.31 11.77 4.85
N ARG A 29 22.97 11.66 4.94
CA ARG A 29 22.31 10.45 5.45
C ARG A 29 22.54 9.23 4.57
N PHE A 30 22.57 9.38 3.25
CA PHE A 30 22.86 8.28 2.34
C PHE A 30 24.32 7.81 2.45
N GLN A 31 25.26 8.72 2.75
CA GLN A 31 26.65 8.36 3.01
C GLN A 31 26.79 7.59 4.34
N GLU A 32 26.16 8.08 5.41
CA GLU A 32 26.09 7.38 6.69
C GLU A 32 25.48 5.96 6.53
N GLU A 33 24.34 5.86 5.86
CA GLU A 33 23.67 4.57 5.61
C GLU A 33 24.54 3.60 4.79
N ARG A 34 25.30 4.12 3.82
CA ARG A 34 26.24 3.31 3.03
C ARG A 34 27.37 2.78 3.90
N ALA A 35 27.99 3.63 4.72
CA ALA A 35 29.04 3.22 5.63
C ALA A 35 28.55 2.17 6.65
N GLU A 36 27.33 2.34 7.19
CA GLU A 36 26.69 1.34 8.04
C GLU A 36 26.51 -0.01 7.33
N LYS A 37 26.04 0.00 6.07
CA LYS A 37 25.85 -1.21 5.26
C LYS A 37 27.18 -1.89 4.95
N GLU A 38 28.22 -1.14 4.64
CA GLU A 38 29.58 -1.65 4.36
C GLU A 38 30.22 -2.28 5.60
N ALA A 39 29.86 -1.84 6.80
CA ALA A 39 30.33 -2.39 8.06
C ALA A 39 29.64 -3.70 8.48
N ILE A 40 28.57 -4.13 7.80
CA ILE A 40 27.86 -5.39 8.10
C ILE A 40 28.78 -6.56 7.74
N SER A 41 29.24 -7.27 8.77
CA SER A 41 30.24 -8.35 8.62
C SER A 41 29.71 -9.73 9.01
N SER A 42 28.50 -9.78 9.59
CA SER A 42 27.89 -11.00 10.10
C SER A 42 26.38 -11.01 9.93
N VAL A 43 25.78 -12.21 10.06
CA VAL A 43 24.33 -12.37 10.14
C VAL A 43 23.76 -11.60 11.33
N GLY A 44 24.47 -11.55 12.46
CA GLY A 44 24.04 -10.80 13.64
C GLY A 44 23.93 -9.30 13.38
N ASP A 45 24.91 -8.72 12.68
CA ASP A 45 24.90 -7.29 12.30
C ASP A 45 23.72 -6.98 11.36
N PHE A 46 23.51 -7.86 10.37
CA PHE A 46 22.40 -7.74 9.44
C PHE A 46 21.05 -7.79 10.16
N GLU A 47 20.86 -8.75 11.06
CA GLU A 47 19.61 -8.90 11.83
C GLU A 47 19.37 -7.72 12.79
N ALA A 48 20.43 -7.17 13.38
CA ALA A 48 20.33 -5.95 14.18
C ALA A 48 19.86 -4.76 13.33
N ARG A 49 20.46 -4.57 12.15
CA ARG A 49 20.05 -3.53 11.20
C ARG A 49 18.60 -3.73 10.75
N ARG A 50 18.23 -4.96 10.36
CA ARG A 50 16.87 -5.29 9.90
C ARG A 50 15.82 -4.90 10.94
N ARG A 51 16.07 -5.18 12.22
CA ARG A 51 15.18 -4.74 13.31
C ARG A 51 15.09 -3.22 13.39
N CYS A 52 16.22 -2.53 13.40
CA CYS A 52 16.26 -1.06 13.46
C CYS A 52 15.51 -0.41 12.29
N VAL A 53 15.72 -0.88 11.05
CA VAL A 53 15.02 -0.36 9.86
C VAL A 53 13.51 -0.60 9.98
N ARG A 54 13.10 -1.79 10.43
CA ARG A 54 11.68 -2.13 10.59
C ARG A 54 11.00 -1.27 11.65
N GLU A 55 11.64 -1.09 12.81
CA GLU A 55 11.14 -0.25 13.90
C GLU A 55 11.03 1.21 13.44
N THR A 56 12.10 1.75 12.85
CA THR A 56 12.13 3.12 12.31
C THR A 56 11.02 3.35 11.27
N PHE A 57 10.80 2.39 10.37
CA PHE A 57 9.73 2.48 9.37
C PHE A 57 8.34 2.54 10.03
N VAL A 58 8.06 1.63 10.96
CA VAL A 58 6.76 1.60 11.67
C VAL A 58 6.54 2.87 12.50
N ASP A 59 7.57 3.34 13.20
CA ASP A 59 7.50 4.58 13.99
C ASP A 59 7.26 5.80 13.10
N SER A 60 7.89 5.84 11.91
CA SER A 60 7.70 6.92 10.93
C SER A 60 6.28 6.99 10.36
N LEU A 61 5.52 5.89 10.43
CA LEU A 61 4.10 5.84 10.08
C LEU A 61 3.17 6.30 11.23
N GLY A 62 3.72 6.52 12.43
CA GLY A 62 2.95 6.73 13.65
C GLY A 62 2.42 5.44 14.27
N GLY A 63 3.09 4.31 14.01
CA GLY A 63 2.64 2.97 14.39
C GLY A 63 1.59 2.39 13.44
N LEU A 64 1.27 1.11 13.65
CA LEU A 64 0.20 0.40 12.95
C LEU A 64 -0.88 -0.01 13.95
N ASP A 65 -2.12 -0.12 13.49
CA ASP A 65 -3.21 -0.62 14.32
C ASP A 65 -2.99 -2.12 14.62
N ASP A 66 -3.54 -2.57 15.74
CA ASP A 66 -3.61 -3.99 16.08
C ASP A 66 -4.46 -4.73 15.06
N GLN A 67 -4.02 -5.94 14.71
CA GLN A 67 -4.74 -6.81 13.80
C GLN A 67 -6.12 -7.14 14.42
N PRO A 68 -7.25 -7.04 13.68
CA PRO A 68 -8.50 -7.57 14.19
C PRO A 68 -8.36 -9.09 14.41
N ASP A 69 -8.92 -9.60 15.52
CA ASP A 69 -8.86 -11.04 15.85
C ASP A 69 -9.46 -11.93 14.75
N ASP A 70 -10.46 -11.41 14.03
CA ASP A 70 -11.04 -12.05 12.86
C ASP A 70 -11.48 -10.98 11.83
N PRO A 71 -10.79 -10.85 10.68
CA PRO A 71 -11.26 -9.98 9.61
C PRO A 71 -12.56 -10.57 9.05
N VAL A 72 -13.68 -9.99 9.48
CA VAL A 72 -15.00 -10.40 8.99
C VAL A 72 -15.08 -10.10 7.49
N ALA A 73 -15.00 -11.18 6.70
CA ALA A 73 -15.19 -11.16 5.27
C ALA A 73 -16.63 -11.56 4.93
N SER A 74 -17.24 -10.90 3.98
CA SER A 74 -18.58 -11.23 3.45
C SER A 74 -18.51 -11.40 1.95
N LEU A 75 -19.06 -12.52 1.46
CA LEU A 75 -19.19 -12.79 0.03
C LEU A 75 -20.38 -12.00 -0.53
N ALA A 76 -20.10 -11.05 -1.43
CA ALA A 76 -21.11 -10.27 -2.15
C ALA A 76 -21.58 -10.96 -3.45
N GLY A 77 -20.87 -12.01 -3.90
CA GLY A 77 -21.30 -12.87 -5.00
C GLY A 77 -20.13 -13.45 -5.76
N ARG A 78 -20.45 -14.34 -6.71
CA ARG A 78 -19.46 -15.05 -7.54
C ARG A 78 -19.72 -14.80 -9.02
N ILE A 79 -18.64 -14.84 -9.79
CA ILE A 79 -18.66 -14.73 -11.24
C ILE A 79 -17.83 -15.90 -11.77
N GLU A 80 -18.49 -16.88 -12.37
CA GLU A 80 -17.83 -18.04 -12.97
C GLU A 80 -17.16 -17.67 -14.30
N ARG A 81 -15.97 -18.20 -14.52
CA ARG A 81 -15.18 -18.09 -15.75
C ARG A 81 -14.63 -19.47 -16.09
N ASP A 82 -14.08 -19.59 -17.29
CA ASP A 82 -13.40 -20.81 -17.71
C ASP A 82 -12.05 -20.90 -16.97
N GLY A 83 -11.90 -21.90 -16.10
CA GLY A 83 -10.66 -22.17 -15.35
C GLY A 83 -10.49 -21.40 -14.03
N TYR A 84 -11.41 -20.50 -13.67
CA TYR A 84 -11.37 -19.78 -12.40
C TYR A 84 -12.73 -19.15 -12.04
N THR A 85 -12.90 -18.77 -10.77
CA THR A 85 -14.05 -18.01 -10.25
C THR A 85 -13.59 -16.69 -9.64
N ILE A 86 -14.33 -15.61 -9.89
CA ILE A 86 -14.12 -14.33 -9.19
C ILE A 86 -15.13 -14.22 -8.05
N GLU A 87 -14.64 -14.22 -6.81
CA GLU A 87 -15.41 -13.93 -5.61
C GLU A 87 -15.34 -12.42 -5.31
N ARG A 88 -16.49 -11.75 -5.21
CA ARG A 88 -16.55 -10.36 -4.78
C ARG A 88 -16.73 -10.34 -3.27
N LEU A 89 -15.83 -9.67 -2.58
CA LEU A 89 -15.72 -9.70 -1.13
C LEU A 89 -15.77 -8.30 -0.53
N THR A 90 -16.26 -8.23 0.69
CA THR A 90 -16.10 -7.07 1.57
C THR A 90 -15.43 -7.53 2.85
N LEU A 91 -14.28 -6.93 3.19
CA LEU A 91 -13.53 -7.16 4.42
C LEU A 91 -13.75 -5.99 5.37
N ARG A 92 -13.89 -6.25 6.67
CA ARG A 92 -13.94 -5.19 7.69
C ARG A 92 -12.57 -5.02 8.34
N SER A 93 -11.80 -4.00 7.94
CA SER A 93 -10.46 -3.76 8.50
C SER A 93 -10.48 -2.98 9.81
N ARG A 94 -11.51 -2.14 10.04
CA ARG A 94 -11.76 -1.35 11.26
C ARG A 94 -13.28 -1.27 11.52
N PRO A 95 -13.73 -0.90 12.74
CA PRO A 95 -15.16 -0.71 13.02
C PRO A 95 -15.80 0.23 11.99
N ASN A 96 -16.87 -0.23 11.34
CA ASN A 96 -17.59 0.49 10.28
C ASN A 96 -16.75 0.91 9.05
N PHE A 97 -15.59 0.28 8.84
CA PHE A 97 -14.70 0.60 7.73
C PHE A 97 -14.44 -0.66 6.89
N HIS A 98 -14.91 -0.61 5.65
CA HIS A 98 -14.93 -1.76 4.75
C HIS A 98 -13.93 -1.59 3.61
N VAL A 99 -13.26 -2.68 3.28
CA VAL A 99 -12.35 -2.85 2.15
C VAL A 99 -13.04 -3.77 1.15
N THR A 100 -13.29 -3.27 -0.05
CA THR A 100 -13.89 -4.04 -1.13
C THR A 100 -12.80 -4.72 -1.93
N ALA A 101 -13.00 -5.99 -2.26
CA ALA A 101 -12.00 -6.81 -2.93
C ALA A 101 -12.62 -7.78 -3.93
N ASN A 102 -11.81 -8.22 -4.89
CA ASN A 102 -12.10 -9.38 -5.74
C ASN A 102 -11.04 -10.45 -5.44
N CYS A 103 -11.47 -11.69 -5.23
CA CYS A 103 -10.60 -12.85 -5.11
C CYS A 103 -10.76 -13.72 -6.35
N TYR A 104 -9.68 -13.92 -7.09
CA TYR A 104 -9.62 -14.80 -8.24
C TYR A 104 -9.16 -16.18 -7.75
N VAL A 105 -10.03 -17.17 -7.85
CA VAL A 105 -9.82 -18.52 -7.32
C VAL A 105 -9.72 -19.48 -8.51
N PRO A 106 -8.61 -20.18 -8.72
CA PRO A 106 -8.48 -21.15 -9.80
C PRO A 106 -9.44 -22.34 -9.60
N ASP A 107 -9.83 -22.98 -10.70
CA ASP A 107 -10.52 -24.26 -10.63
C ASP A 107 -9.53 -25.39 -10.23
N GLY A 108 -10.04 -26.44 -9.60
CA GLY A 108 -9.27 -27.62 -9.18
C GLY A 108 -9.14 -27.76 -7.67
N ASP A 109 -8.43 -28.80 -7.25
CA ASP A 109 -8.20 -29.11 -5.84
C ASP A 109 -7.01 -28.30 -5.29
N GLY A 110 -7.24 -27.58 -4.20
CA GLY A 110 -6.20 -26.85 -3.46
C GLY A 110 -5.41 -27.72 -2.47
N PRO A 111 -4.58 -27.12 -1.59
CA PRO A 111 -4.41 -25.67 -1.42
C PRO A 111 -3.47 -25.05 -2.48
N HIS A 112 -3.81 -23.84 -2.89
CA HIS A 112 -3.11 -23.05 -3.90
C HIS A 112 -2.15 -22.04 -3.27
N PRO A 113 -1.03 -21.68 -3.92
CA PRO A 113 -0.27 -20.49 -3.52
C PRO A 113 -1.16 -19.24 -3.57
N GLY A 114 -1.00 -18.34 -2.58
CA GLY A 114 -1.77 -17.11 -2.46
C GLY A 114 -0.99 -15.87 -2.90
N VAL A 115 -1.64 -14.91 -3.55
CA VAL A 115 -1.06 -13.61 -3.91
C VAL A 115 -1.97 -12.47 -3.48
N LEU A 116 -1.45 -11.54 -2.69
CA LEU A 116 -2.08 -10.23 -2.51
C LEU A 116 -1.60 -9.29 -3.62
N PHE A 117 -2.53 -8.79 -4.43
CA PHE A 117 -2.27 -7.84 -5.51
C PHE A 117 -2.61 -6.41 -5.04
N LEU A 118 -1.60 -5.56 -4.93
CA LEU A 118 -1.70 -4.15 -4.55
C LEU A 118 -1.89 -3.32 -5.81
N CYS A 119 -2.87 -2.43 -5.82
CA CYS A 119 -3.17 -1.66 -7.02
C CYS A 119 -2.42 -0.32 -7.07
N GLY A 120 -2.02 0.07 -8.28
CA GLY A 120 -1.46 1.39 -8.57
C GLY A 120 -2.48 2.54 -8.64
N HIS A 121 -2.02 3.65 -9.21
CA HIS A 121 -2.71 4.94 -9.23
C HIS A 121 -3.78 5.06 -10.34
N VAL A 122 -4.80 4.21 -10.28
CA VAL A 122 -5.90 4.13 -11.28
C VAL A 122 -7.28 4.39 -10.67
N ASP A 123 -8.27 4.74 -11.49
CA ASP A 123 -9.61 5.12 -11.00
C ASP A 123 -10.42 3.97 -10.41
N ARG A 124 -10.33 2.78 -11.00
CA ARG A 124 -11.11 1.59 -10.63
C ARG A 124 -10.17 0.40 -10.38
N PRO A 125 -9.41 0.39 -9.29
CA PRO A 125 -8.27 -0.50 -9.06
C PRO A 125 -8.54 -1.98 -9.30
N LYS A 126 -9.47 -2.59 -8.55
CA LYS A 126 -9.80 -4.03 -8.70
C LYS A 126 -10.55 -4.37 -9.99
N ALA A 127 -10.96 -3.35 -10.74
CA ALA A 127 -11.69 -3.47 -12.00
C ALA A 127 -10.91 -2.93 -13.21
N GLU A 128 -9.66 -2.51 -13.02
CA GLU A 128 -8.82 -1.94 -14.07
C GLU A 128 -8.36 -3.06 -15.01
N PRO A 129 -8.47 -2.91 -16.35
CA PRO A 129 -8.18 -3.99 -17.28
C PRO A 129 -6.80 -4.64 -17.11
N ASP A 130 -5.75 -3.87 -16.86
CA ASP A 130 -4.40 -4.42 -16.72
C ASP A 130 -4.20 -5.15 -15.38
N ASN A 131 -4.78 -4.64 -14.29
CA ASN A 131 -4.79 -5.35 -13.01
C ASN A 131 -5.59 -6.65 -13.11
N GLN A 132 -6.74 -6.61 -13.79
CA GLN A 132 -7.54 -7.81 -14.04
C GLN A 132 -6.76 -8.83 -14.86
N ARG A 133 -6.06 -8.41 -15.93
CA ARG A 133 -5.22 -9.31 -16.73
C ARG A 133 -4.14 -9.98 -15.88
N ALA A 134 -3.45 -9.22 -15.03
CA ALA A 134 -2.44 -9.78 -14.13
C ALA A 134 -3.04 -10.78 -13.13
N CYS A 135 -4.20 -10.46 -12.54
CA CYS A 135 -4.89 -11.37 -11.62
C CYS A 135 -5.40 -12.65 -12.33
N ILE A 136 -5.92 -12.51 -13.55
CA ILE A 136 -6.38 -13.64 -14.37
C ILE A 136 -5.22 -14.53 -14.79
N GLU A 137 -4.09 -13.95 -15.19
CA GLU A 137 -2.89 -14.72 -15.57
C GLU A 137 -2.39 -15.53 -14.37
N LEU A 138 -2.28 -14.91 -13.20
CA LEU A 138 -1.91 -15.61 -11.97
C LEU A 138 -2.92 -16.71 -11.60
N ALA A 139 -4.22 -16.43 -11.65
CA ALA A 139 -5.26 -17.43 -11.39
C ALA A 139 -5.19 -18.61 -12.38
N SER A 140 -4.98 -18.33 -13.67
CA SER A 140 -4.83 -19.36 -14.70
C SER A 140 -3.59 -20.25 -14.49
N ASN A 141 -2.60 -19.76 -13.74
CA ASN A 141 -1.42 -20.51 -13.32
C ASN A 141 -1.56 -21.13 -11.91
N GLY A 142 -2.78 -21.18 -11.37
CA GLY A 142 -3.10 -21.89 -10.13
C GLY A 142 -2.88 -21.11 -8.84
N PHE A 143 -2.80 -19.78 -8.89
CA PHE A 143 -2.71 -18.91 -7.71
C PHE A 143 -4.08 -18.39 -7.29
N VAL A 144 -4.36 -18.36 -5.99
CA VAL A 144 -5.48 -17.56 -5.46
C VAL A 144 -5.02 -16.12 -5.33
N VAL A 145 -5.68 -15.18 -6.02
CA VAL A 145 -5.24 -13.79 -6.09
C VAL A 145 -6.30 -12.87 -5.49
N LEU A 146 -5.95 -12.17 -4.42
CA LEU A 146 -6.81 -11.17 -3.79
C LEU A 146 -6.36 -9.76 -4.20
N VAL A 147 -7.27 -8.98 -4.77
CA VAL A 147 -7.05 -7.58 -5.12
C VAL A 147 -8.07 -6.70 -4.43
N ALA A 148 -7.61 -5.68 -3.71
CA ALA A 148 -8.45 -4.76 -2.93
C ALA A 148 -8.42 -3.34 -3.50
N ASP A 149 -9.52 -2.61 -3.35
CA ASP A 149 -9.53 -1.17 -3.63
C ASP A 149 -8.79 -0.41 -2.51
N PRO A 150 -7.80 0.45 -2.82
CA PRO A 150 -7.21 1.34 -1.84
C PRO A 150 -8.20 2.40 -1.34
N ILE A 151 -7.86 3.04 -0.22
CA ILE A 151 -8.65 4.17 0.32
C ILE A 151 -8.80 5.22 -0.78
N GLY A 152 -10.03 5.73 -0.95
CA GLY A 152 -10.33 6.78 -1.91
C GLY A 152 -10.45 6.34 -3.37
N GLN A 153 -10.26 5.06 -3.69
CA GLN A 153 -10.32 4.54 -5.07
C GLN A 153 -11.44 3.51 -5.25
N GLY A 154 -11.86 3.26 -6.49
CA GLY A 154 -12.84 2.21 -6.81
C GLY A 154 -14.17 2.36 -6.08
N GLU A 155 -14.63 1.29 -5.43
CA GLU A 155 -15.86 1.29 -4.62
C GLU A 155 -15.68 2.03 -3.29
N ARG A 156 -14.46 2.48 -2.97
CA ARG A 156 -14.10 3.19 -1.75
C ARG A 156 -13.82 4.67 -2.00
N LYS A 157 -14.35 5.24 -3.08
CA LYS A 157 -14.38 6.69 -3.24
C LYS A 157 -15.33 7.28 -2.17
N GLN A 158 -14.81 8.19 -1.35
CA GLN A 158 -15.49 8.68 -0.12
C GLN A 158 -15.84 10.17 -0.14
N TYR A 159 -15.40 10.91 -1.16
CA TYR A 159 -15.50 12.36 -1.19
C TYR A 159 -16.39 12.82 -2.34
N PHE A 160 -17.69 12.78 -2.10
CA PHE A 160 -18.71 13.27 -3.02
C PHE A 160 -19.70 14.15 -2.29
N ASP A 161 -20.29 15.09 -3.01
CA ASP A 161 -21.48 15.78 -2.57
C ASP A 161 -22.65 14.78 -2.53
N PRO A 162 -23.32 14.60 -1.38
CA PRO A 162 -24.39 13.62 -1.24
C PRO A 162 -25.67 14.00 -1.99
N GLU A 163 -25.86 15.27 -2.37
CA GLU A 163 -27.03 15.73 -3.11
C GLU A 163 -26.83 15.62 -4.62
N SER A 164 -25.68 16.08 -5.13
CA SER A 164 -25.38 16.07 -6.57
C SER A 164 -24.66 14.80 -7.03
N GLY A 165 -23.98 14.10 -6.14
CA GLY A 165 -23.12 12.95 -6.46
C GLY A 165 -21.77 13.34 -7.08
N ASP A 166 -21.50 14.63 -7.22
CA ASP A 166 -20.25 15.13 -7.80
C ASP A 166 -19.08 15.00 -6.82
N PRO A 167 -17.83 14.90 -7.29
CA PRO A 167 -16.67 14.95 -6.40
C PRO A 167 -16.67 16.19 -5.52
N ALA A 168 -16.45 16.02 -4.21
CA ALA A 168 -16.48 17.11 -3.24
C ALA A 168 -15.32 18.13 -3.39
N PHE A 169 -14.35 17.82 -4.26
CA PHE A 169 -13.25 18.69 -4.63
C PHE A 169 -12.83 18.44 -6.07
N THR A 170 -12.21 19.44 -6.68
CA THR A 170 -11.64 19.34 -8.01
C THR A 170 -10.20 18.87 -7.93
N GLY A 171 -9.88 17.83 -8.67
CA GLY A 171 -8.55 17.23 -8.78
C GLY A 171 -8.54 16.18 -9.87
N SER A 172 -7.36 15.90 -10.44
CA SER A 172 -7.23 14.93 -11.53
C SER A 172 -6.71 13.59 -11.02
N GLY A 173 -7.23 12.50 -11.59
CA GLY A 173 -6.75 11.13 -11.39
C GLY A 173 -7.38 10.39 -10.21
N GLY A 174 -7.32 9.05 -10.27
CA GLY A 174 -7.94 8.14 -9.29
C GLY A 174 -7.42 8.28 -7.86
N VAL A 175 -6.33 9.01 -7.65
CA VAL A 175 -5.60 9.10 -6.37
C VAL A 175 -5.82 10.39 -5.60
N PHE A 176 -6.42 11.40 -6.23
CA PHE A 176 -6.53 12.72 -5.62
C PHE A 176 -7.31 12.68 -4.29
N SER A 177 -8.31 11.81 -4.20
CA SER A 177 -9.11 11.58 -2.99
C SER A 177 -8.27 11.12 -1.80
N HIS A 178 -7.31 10.23 -2.02
CA HIS A 178 -6.45 9.76 -0.95
C HIS A 178 -5.31 10.75 -0.69
N CYS A 179 -4.85 11.54 -1.67
CA CYS A 179 -3.95 12.67 -1.40
C CYS A 179 -4.62 13.67 -0.45
N TYR A 180 -5.90 13.98 -0.69
CA TYR A 180 -6.69 14.85 0.15
C TYR A 180 -6.89 14.25 1.57
N ALA A 181 -7.15 12.94 1.68
CA ALA A 181 -7.17 12.26 2.98
C ALA A 181 -5.80 12.30 3.68
N GLY A 182 -4.71 12.16 2.92
CA GLY A 182 -3.33 12.19 3.41
C GLY A 182 -2.95 13.53 4.02
N GLN A 183 -3.35 14.63 3.38
CA GLN A 183 -3.14 15.97 3.93
C GLN A 183 -3.81 16.14 5.30
N LYS A 184 -5.01 15.58 5.49
CA LYS A 184 -5.67 15.57 6.81
C LYS A 184 -4.92 14.74 7.83
N CYS A 185 -4.36 13.60 7.43
CA CYS A 185 -3.52 12.78 8.29
C CYS A 185 -2.30 13.57 8.77
N PHE A 186 -1.61 14.27 7.87
CA PHE A 186 -0.44 15.07 8.24
C PHE A 186 -0.75 16.16 9.27
N TYR A 187 -1.86 16.88 9.11
CA TYR A 187 -2.29 17.87 10.11
C TYR A 187 -2.68 17.26 11.45
N ALA A 188 -3.12 16.00 11.45
CA ALA A 188 -3.42 15.24 12.65
C ALA A 188 -2.18 14.56 13.27
N GLY A 189 -0.97 14.80 12.75
CA GLY A 189 0.25 14.14 13.21
C GLY A 189 0.29 12.64 12.88
N SER A 190 -0.38 12.23 11.79
CA SER A 190 -0.52 10.85 11.34
C SER A 190 -0.11 10.72 9.87
N ASN A 191 -0.11 9.49 9.36
CA ASN A 191 0.25 9.17 7.98
C ASN A 191 -0.81 8.27 7.35
N LEU A 192 -1.34 8.61 6.18
CA LEU A 192 -2.36 7.79 5.50
C LEU A 192 -1.88 6.37 5.20
N ALA A 193 -0.59 6.20 4.92
CA ALA A 193 -0.01 4.90 4.62
C ALA A 193 -0.24 3.89 5.75
N ARG A 194 -0.30 4.32 7.03
CA ARG A 194 -0.62 3.40 8.14
C ARG A 194 -1.96 2.70 7.94
N TYR A 195 -2.94 3.42 7.41
CA TYR A 195 -4.31 2.95 7.26
C TYR A 195 -4.44 2.06 6.02
N MET A 196 -3.73 2.38 4.95
CA MET A 196 -3.66 1.53 3.76
C MET A 196 -2.92 0.22 4.06
N ILE A 197 -1.75 0.30 4.72
CA ILE A 197 -0.99 -0.87 5.16
C ILE A 197 -1.85 -1.74 6.10
N HIS A 198 -2.64 -1.14 7.00
CA HIS A 198 -3.54 -1.90 7.86
C HIS A 198 -4.64 -2.63 7.07
N ASP A 199 -5.22 -1.97 6.06
CA ASP A 199 -6.19 -2.61 5.16
C ASP A 199 -5.57 -3.81 4.42
N ASP A 200 -4.35 -3.65 3.90
CA ASP A 200 -3.61 -4.70 3.19
C ASP A 200 -3.21 -5.85 4.12
N ARG A 201 -2.82 -5.54 5.36
CA ARG A 201 -2.57 -6.55 6.41
C ARG A 201 -3.83 -7.38 6.68
N CYS A 202 -4.99 -6.73 6.79
CA CYS A 202 -6.26 -7.44 6.96
C CYS A 202 -6.62 -8.32 5.75
N ALA A 203 -6.32 -7.84 4.54
CA ALA A 203 -6.53 -8.61 3.30
C ALA A 203 -5.61 -9.85 3.24
N LEU A 204 -4.34 -9.70 3.60
CA LEU A 204 -3.38 -10.80 3.69
C LEU A 204 -3.80 -11.84 4.73
N ASP A 205 -4.29 -11.36 5.87
CA ASP A 205 -4.83 -12.17 6.95
C ASP A 205 -6.07 -12.97 6.56
N TYR A 206 -6.94 -12.39 5.74
CA TYR A 206 -8.06 -13.11 5.17
C TYR A 206 -7.55 -14.18 4.19
N LEU A 207 -6.65 -13.80 3.28
CA LEU A 207 -6.10 -14.69 2.25
C LEU A 207 -5.44 -15.93 2.87
N THR A 208 -4.60 -15.76 3.88
CA THR A 208 -3.87 -16.84 4.58
C THR A 208 -4.77 -17.76 5.41
N ARG A 209 -5.95 -17.29 5.82
CA ARG A 209 -6.92 -18.11 6.57
C ARG A 209 -7.87 -18.91 5.68
N ARG A 210 -7.84 -18.71 4.36
CA ARG A 210 -8.71 -19.47 3.45
C ARG A 210 -8.26 -20.93 3.38
N SER A 211 -9.22 -21.86 3.38
CA SER A 211 -8.94 -23.29 3.32
C SER A 211 -8.37 -23.77 1.98
N ASP A 212 -8.56 -22.99 0.91
CA ASP A 212 -8.04 -23.26 -0.43
C ASP A 212 -6.69 -22.58 -0.71
N VAL A 213 -6.09 -21.93 0.30
CA VAL A 213 -4.78 -21.26 0.20
C VAL A 213 -3.75 -21.95 1.08
N ASP A 214 -2.53 -22.09 0.56
CA ASP A 214 -1.35 -22.57 1.28
C ASP A 214 -0.64 -21.39 1.96
N ASP A 215 -0.74 -21.29 3.28
CA ASP A 215 -0.16 -20.21 4.08
C ASP A 215 1.38 -20.21 4.11
N GLY A 216 2.02 -21.31 3.69
CA GLY A 216 3.46 -21.40 3.46
C GLY A 216 3.93 -20.86 2.10
N ARG A 217 3.00 -20.55 1.18
CA ARG A 217 3.29 -20.08 -0.18
C ARG A 217 2.52 -18.80 -0.51
N ILE A 218 2.91 -17.71 0.13
CA ILE A 218 2.29 -16.39 0.00
C ILE A 218 3.22 -15.39 -0.72
N GLY A 219 2.68 -14.71 -1.72
CA GLY A 219 3.33 -13.61 -2.42
C GLY A 219 2.55 -12.29 -2.28
N VAL A 220 3.25 -11.17 -2.51
CA VAL A 220 2.66 -9.84 -2.65
C VAL A 220 3.25 -9.19 -3.89
N THR A 221 2.41 -8.58 -4.73
CA THR A 221 2.83 -7.88 -5.96
C THR A 221 1.94 -6.66 -6.20
N GLY A 222 2.41 -5.67 -6.96
CA GLY A 222 1.63 -4.47 -7.32
C GLY A 222 2.46 -3.40 -8.01
#